data_AF-A0A7L5SVR6-F1
#
_entry.id   AF-A0A7L5SVR6-F1
#
_cell.length_a   1.000
_cell.length_b   1.000
_cell.length_c   1.000
_cell.angle_alpha   90.00
_cell.angle_beta   90.00
_cell.angle_gamma   90.00
#
_symmetry.space_group_name_H-M   'P 1'
#
loop_
_entity.id
_entity.type
_entity.pdbx_description
1 polymer ?
#
loop_
_entity_poly.entity_id
_entity_poly.type
_entity_poly.pdbx_seq_one_letter_code
_entity_poly.pdbx_strand_id
1 'polypeptide(L)' 'MARTVIDLDDDLLAEAQKALGTSTKVGTVNAALFEVVKRLRRQEFFDAIDSGEIDLTYDARDDASSGPHDQAAA' A
#
# COMPACT_ATOMS: atom_id res chain seq x y z
N MET A 1 -8.13 14.22 -16.84
CA MET A 1 -7.54 14.97 -15.71
C MET A 1 -8.23 16.33 -15.61
N ALA A 2 -8.54 16.78 -14.40
CA ALA A 2 -9.00 18.15 -14.17
C ALA A 2 -7.80 19.10 -14.14
N ARG A 3 -7.95 20.31 -14.66
CA ARG A 3 -6.91 21.33 -14.65
C ARG A 3 -7.14 22.26 -13.47
N THR A 4 -6.16 22.34 -12.59
CA THR A 4 -6.17 23.24 -11.42
C THR A 4 -4.98 24.17 -11.52
N VAL A 5 -5.18 25.45 -11.23
CA VAL A 5 -4.12 26.44 -11.11
C VAL A 5 -3.87 26.66 -9.62
N ILE A 6 -2.66 26.36 -9.17
CA ILE A 6 -2.21 26.55 -7.79
C ILE A 6 -0.81 27.14 -7.83
N ASP A 7 -0.49 27.93 -6.80
CA ASP A 7 0.87 28.37 -6.57
C ASP A 7 1.63 27.30 -5.78
N LEU A 8 2.87 27.04 -6.18
CA LEU A 8 3.75 26.05 -5.60
C LEU A 8 5.06 26.73 -5.24
N ASP A 9 5.65 26.32 -4.12
CA ASP A 9 7.01 26.68 -3.77
C ASP A 9 7.97 25.96 -4.73
N ASP A 10 8.71 26.74 -5.52
CA ASP A 10 9.59 26.22 -6.57
C ASP A 10 10.84 25.54 -6.00
N ASP A 11 11.30 25.93 -4.80
CA ASP A 11 12.45 25.31 -4.14
C ASP A 11 12.05 23.93 -3.60
N LEU A 12 10.91 23.85 -2.91
CA LEU A 12 10.36 22.56 -2.47
C LEU A 12 10.03 21.64 -3.64
N LEU A 13 9.51 22.18 -4.73
CA LEU A 13 9.22 21.41 -5.93
C LEU A 13 10.50 20.84 -6.55
N ALA A 14 11.60 21.61 -6.57
CA ALA A 14 12.89 21.15 -7.06
C ALA A 14 13.48 20.04 -6.17
N GLU A 15 13.33 20.13 -4.86
CA GLU A 15 13.71 19.05 -3.94
C GLU A 15 12.87 17.79 -4.16
N ALA A 16 11.55 17.92 -4.29
CA ALA A 16 10.66 16.82 -4.59
C ALA A 16 10.97 16.19 -5.96
N GLN A 17 11.35 16.98 -6.96
CA GLN A 17 11.79 16.49 -8.26
C GLN A 17 13.02 15.60 -8.16
N LYS A 18 14.02 16.02 -7.37
CA LYS A 18 15.23 15.22 -7.12
C LYS A 18 14.89 13.94 -6.36
N ALA A 19 14.09 14.05 -5.29
CA ALA A 19 13.71 12.91 -4.47
C ALA A 19 12.87 11.87 -5.22
N LEU A 20 11.97 12.31 -6.09
CA LEU A 20 11.06 11.45 -6.85
C LEU A 20 11.61 11.08 -8.24
N GLY A 21 12.75 11.64 -8.66
CA GLY A 21 13.34 11.40 -9.98
C GLY A 21 12.48 11.91 -11.14
N THR A 22 11.73 13.00 -10.94
CA THR A 22 10.76 13.51 -11.93
C THR A 22 11.28 14.75 -12.66
N SER A 23 11.03 14.84 -13.96
CA SER A 23 11.52 15.93 -14.81
C SER A 23 10.51 17.06 -15.04
N THR A 24 9.22 16.84 -14.74
CA THR A 24 8.15 17.82 -14.99
C THR A 24 7.40 18.14 -13.71
N LYS A 25 7.03 19.42 -13.51
CA LYS A 25 6.25 19.88 -12.34
C LYS A 25 4.99 19.04 -12.12
N VAL A 26 4.23 18.79 -13.19
CA VAL A 26 3.00 17.96 -13.14
C VAL A 26 3.34 16.52 -12.75
N GLY A 27 4.42 15.95 -13.29
CA GLY A 27 4.88 14.61 -12.93
C GLY A 27 5.24 14.50 -11.46
N THR A 28 5.91 15.51 -10.91
CA THR A 28 6.27 15.58 -9.50
C THR A 28 5.06 15.62 -8.60
N VAL A 29 4.08 16.49 -8.90
CA VAL A 29 2.85 16.61 -8.10
C VAL A 29 2.07 15.30 -8.13
N ASN A 30 1.89 14.69 -9.30
CA ASN A 30 1.19 13.41 -9.41
C ASN A 30 1.91 12.28 -8.68
N ALA A 31 3.24 12.20 -8.79
CA ALA A 31 4.04 11.21 -8.09
C ALA A 31 4.00 11.42 -6.56
N ALA A 32 4.07 12.67 -6.10
CA ALA A 32 3.97 13.00 -4.68
C ALA A 32 2.61 12.58 -4.10
N LEU A 33 1.51 12.91 -4.78
CA LEU A 33 0.16 12.49 -4.38
C LEU A 33 0.03 10.96 -4.33
N PHE A 34 0.59 10.27 -5.32
CA PHE A 34 0.58 8.81 -5.36
C PHE A 34 1.34 8.18 -4.18
N GLU A 35 2.52 8.71 -3.84
CA GLU A 35 3.31 8.22 -2.72
C GLU A 35 2.63 8.49 -1.36
N VAL A 36 1.94 9.61 -1.20
CA VAL A 36 1.13 9.89 0.00
C VAL A 36 0.02 8.86 0.14
N VAL A 37 -0.74 8.58 -0.93
CA VAL A 37 -1.81 7.55 -0.89
C VAL A 37 -1.23 6.17 -0.57
N LYS A 38 -0.09 5.80 -1.16
CA LYS A 38 0.57 4.53 -0.86
C LYS A 38 1.03 4.45 0.59
N ARG A 39 1.52 5.55 1.16
CA ARG A 39 1.90 5.62 2.57
C ARG A 39 0.69 5.42 3.48
N LEU A 40 -0.42 6.08 3.20
CA LEU A 40 -1.66 5.93 3.97
C LEU A 40 -2.18 4.49 3.92
N ARG A 41 -2.23 3.88 2.73
CA ARG A 41 -2.65 2.48 2.60
C ARG A 41 -1.75 1.50 3.35
N ARG A 42 -0.43 1.77 3.39
CA ARG A 42 0.48 0.97 4.22
C ARG A 42 0.17 1.13 5.70
N GLN A 43 -0.16 2.34 6.16
CA GLN A 43 -0.56 2.57 7.55
C GLN A 43 -1.87 1.84 7.87
N GLU A 44 -2.90 1.99 7.04
CA GLU A 44 -4.17 1.25 7.18
C GLU A 44 -3.96 -0.26 7.25
N PHE A 45 -3.03 -0.79 6.44
CA PHE A 45 -2.68 -2.20 6.48
C PHE A 45 -2.02 -2.62 7.80
N PHE A 46 -1.09 -1.82 8.33
CA PHE A 46 -0.49 -2.09 9.63
C PHE A 46 -1.54 -1.99 10.75
N ASP A 47 -2.41 -0.99 10.70
CA ASP A 47 -3.49 -0.82 11.68
C ASP A 47 -4.46 -2.03 11.66
N ALA A 48 -4.73 -2.59 10.48
CA ALA A 48 -5.55 -3.80 10.33
C ALA A 48 -4.88 -5.07 10.88
N ILE A 49 -3.55 -5.14 10.83
CA ILE A 49 -2.79 -6.22 11.49
C ILE A 49 -2.87 -6.04 13.01
N ASP A 50 -2.64 -4.83 13.51
CA ASP A 50 -2.64 -4.53 14.95
C ASP A 50 -4.04 -4.71 15.57
N SER A 51 -5.10 -4.42 14.82
CA SER A 51 -6.49 -4.64 15.25
C SER A 51 -6.91 -6.12 15.24
N GLY A 52 -6.11 -6.99 14.60
CA GLY A 52 -6.44 -8.40 14.38
C GLY A 52 -7.46 -8.64 13.26
N GLU A 53 -7.81 -7.61 12.46
CA GLU A 53 -8.61 -7.79 11.24
C GLU A 53 -7.85 -8.63 10.19
N ILE A 54 -6.53 -8.47 10.14
CA ILE A 54 -5.63 -9.27 9.32
C ILE A 54 -4.75 -10.14 10.21
N ASP A 55 -5.00 -11.45 10.21
CA ASP A 55 -4.14 -12.43 10.88
C ASP A 55 -3.07 -12.96 9.93
N LEU A 56 -1.83 -12.53 10.14
CA LEU A 56 -0.67 -12.99 9.36
C LEU A 56 -0.09 -14.33 9.86
N THR A 57 -0.58 -14.86 10.99
CA THR A 57 -0.12 -16.15 11.54
C THR A 57 -0.90 -17.34 11.01
N TYR A 58 -2.03 -17.09 10.34
CA TYR A 58 -2.84 -18.12 9.71
C TYR A 58 -2.10 -18.82 8.56
N ASP A 59 -1.84 -20.13 8.71
CA ASP A 59 -1.30 -20.97 7.65
C ASP A 59 -2.43 -21.70 6.91
N ALA A 60 -2.82 -21.18 5.74
CA ALA A 60 -3.85 -21.78 4.91
C ALA A 60 -3.52 -23.20 4.40
N ARG A 61 -2.27 -23.66 4.53
CA ARG A 61 -1.86 -25.01 4.13
C ARG A 61 -2.19 -26.06 5.18
N ASP A 62 -2.29 -25.67 6.46
CA ASP A 62 -2.62 -26.58 7.55
C ASP A 62 -4.04 -27.14 7.40
N ASP A 63 -4.98 -26.30 6.94
CA ASP A 63 -6.36 -26.71 6.67
C ASP A 63 -6.47 -27.76 5.56
N ALA A 64 -5.56 -27.76 4.58
CA ALA A 64 -5.56 -28.74 3.50
C ALA A 64 -5.05 -30.13 3.91
N SER A 65 -4.42 -30.24 5.09
CA SER A 65 -3.91 -31.52 5.63
C SER A 65 -4.96 -32.32 6.41
N SER A 66 -6.11 -31.72 6.72
CA SER A 66 -7.28 -32.41 7.31
C SER A 66 -8.17 -33.04 6.23
N GLY A 67 -7.59 -33.90 5.39
CA GLY A 67 -8.35 -34.82 4.54
C GLY A 67 -8.89 -36.00 5.37
N PRO A 68 -10.03 -36.63 4.99
CA PRO A 68 -10.72 -37.61 5.82
C PRO A 68 -9.95 -38.93 5.92
N HIS A 69 -9.04 -39.02 6.88
CA HIS A 69 -8.36 -40.24 7.28
C HIS A 69 -9.02 -40.85 8.53
N ASP A 70 -10.32 -41.14 8.53
CA ASP A 70 -10.86 -42.27 9.31
C ASP A 70 -12.33 -42.59 8.97
N GLN A 71 -12.57 -43.44 7.96
CA GLN A 71 -13.76 -44.30 7.90
C GLN A 71 -13.36 -45.63 7.27
N ALA A 72 -12.54 -46.40 7.99
CA ALA A 72 -12.29 -47.81 7.70
C ALA A 72 -12.16 -48.61 9.00
N ALA A 73 -13.26 -48.70 9.76
CA ALA A 73 -13.45 -49.75 10.77
C ALA A 73 -14.92 -49.82 11.22
N ALA A 74 -15.67 -50.76 10.64
CA ALA A 74 -16.69 -51.61 11.30
C ALA A 74 -17.42 -52.47 10.24
#